data_AF-X1B1D1-F1
#
_entry.id   AF-X1B1D1-F1
#
_cell.length_a   1.000
_cell.length_b   1.000
_cell.length_c   1.000
_cell.angle_alpha   90.00
_cell.angle_beta   90.00
_cell.angle_gamma   90.00
#
_symmetry.space_group_name_H-M   'P 1'
#
loop_
_entity.id
_entity.type
_entity.pdbx_description
1 polymer ?
#
loop_
_entity_poly.entity_id
_entity_poly.type
_entity_poly.pdbx_seq_one_letter_code
_entity_poly.pdbx_strand_id
1 'polypeptide(L)'
;LFSIIKQMDEDIALALFQSVIFTTSQLLDVATLTREAHKNEILIGFDCSHSAGVVPHSFGNDDVDFAFWCGYKYLNGGPGSPAFIYINKKHFEAEPLMAGWFGYKKEKQFEMSLEFDHERSAGGWQISSPVILGLSPLEGSLKNNQHSRY
;
A
#
# COMPACT_ATOMS: atom_id res chain seq x y z
N LEU A 1 0.67 22.20 -1.59
CA LEU A 1 1.43 21.51 -2.66
C LEU A 1 2.83 22.11 -2.82
N PHE A 2 2.96 23.36 -3.28
CA PHE A 2 4.29 24.01 -3.45
C PHE A 2 5.18 23.99 -2.20
N SER A 3 4.61 24.25 -1.01
CA SER A 3 5.36 24.19 0.25
C SER A 3 5.91 22.80 0.56
N ILE A 4 5.19 21.73 0.22
CA ILE A 4 5.61 20.33 0.43
C ILE A 4 6.74 20.00 -0.53
N ILE A 5 6.57 20.33 -1.82
CA ILE A 5 7.57 20.06 -2.87
C ILE A 5 8.90 20.74 -2.54
N LYS A 6 8.86 21.97 -2.00
CA LYS A 6 10.08 22.68 -1.60
C LYS A 6 10.86 21.99 -0.46
N GLN A 7 10.24 21.07 0.28
CA GLN A 7 10.90 20.31 1.35
C GLN A 7 11.39 18.93 0.88
N MET A 8 11.15 18.57 -0.38
CA MET A 8 11.65 17.35 -1.00
C MET A 8 13.01 17.62 -1.63
N ASP A 9 14.03 17.82 -0.81
CA ASP A 9 15.42 18.02 -1.24
C ASP A 9 16.26 16.74 -1.09
N GLU A 10 17.55 16.82 -1.44
CA GLU A 10 18.49 15.69 -1.43
C GLU A 10 18.75 15.07 -0.04
N ASP A 11 18.39 15.76 1.05
CA ASP A 11 18.56 15.24 2.42
C ASP A 11 17.41 14.29 2.83
N ILE A 12 16.36 14.19 2.00
CA ILE A 12 15.18 13.37 2.28
C ILE A 12 15.31 11.99 1.64
N ALA A 13 15.46 10.94 2.45
CA ALA A 13 15.44 9.56 1.95
C ALA A 13 14.03 9.04 1.62
N LEU A 14 13.01 9.52 2.35
CA LEU A 14 11.63 9.04 2.25
C LEU A 14 10.63 10.17 2.52
N ALA A 15 9.64 10.30 1.64
CA ALA A 15 8.47 11.11 1.79
C ALA A 15 7.23 10.24 2.00
N LEU A 16 6.50 10.46 3.10
CA LEU A 16 5.28 9.73 3.44
C LEU A 16 4.16 10.72 3.74
N PHE A 17 3.08 10.65 2.96
CA PHE A 17 1.92 11.54 3.12
C PHE A 17 0.63 10.77 3.25
N GLN A 18 -0.41 11.40 3.78
CA GLN A 18 -1.77 10.92 3.57
C GLN A 18 -2.26 11.41 2.20
N SER A 19 -2.86 10.55 1.40
CA SER A 19 -3.48 10.97 0.14
C SER A 19 -4.66 11.92 0.38
N VAL A 20 -5.39 11.73 1.49
CA VAL A 20 -6.40 12.66 2.02
C VAL A 20 -6.06 12.94 3.48
N ILE A 21 -5.77 14.21 3.80
CA ILE A 21 -5.43 14.63 5.16
C ILE A 21 -6.65 14.46 6.07
N PHE A 22 -6.57 13.57 7.07
CA PHE A 22 -7.73 13.20 7.90
C PHE A 22 -8.37 14.36 8.68
N THR A 23 -7.60 15.41 8.99
CA THR A 23 -8.08 16.56 9.79
C THR A 23 -8.76 17.62 8.95
N THR A 24 -8.36 17.80 7.69
CA THR A 24 -8.84 18.89 6.83
C THR A 24 -9.59 18.39 5.60
N SER A 25 -9.59 17.08 5.36
CA SER A 25 -10.07 16.44 4.14
C SER A 25 -9.39 16.93 2.86
N GLN A 26 -8.22 17.55 2.97
CA GLN A 26 -7.47 18.00 1.79
C GLN A 26 -6.98 16.78 1.01
N LEU A 27 -7.42 16.67 -0.25
CA LEU A 27 -6.91 15.71 -1.22
C LEU A 27 -5.56 16.20 -1.76
N LEU A 28 -4.51 15.40 -1.60
CA LEU A 28 -3.20 15.66 -2.18
C LEU A 28 -3.12 15.09 -3.60
N ASP A 29 -2.39 15.80 -4.47
CA ASP A 29 -2.10 15.35 -5.82
C ASP A 29 -0.95 14.31 -5.78
N VAL A 30 -1.34 13.03 -5.70
CA VAL A 30 -0.43 11.88 -5.62
C VAL A 30 0.54 11.85 -6.80
N ALA A 31 0.05 11.98 -8.02
CA ALA A 31 0.87 11.88 -9.22
C ALA A 31 1.92 13.00 -9.29
N THR A 32 1.53 14.23 -8.95
CA THR A 32 2.47 15.35 -8.91
C THR A 32 3.49 15.18 -7.79
N LEU A 33 3.07 14.81 -6.57
CA LEU A 33 4.00 14.60 -5.47
C LEU A 33 5.01 13.48 -5.76
N THR A 34 4.57 12.38 -6.38
CA THR A 34 5.46 11.29 -6.77
C THR A 34 6.52 11.75 -7.75
N ARG A 35 6.09 12.41 -8.83
CA ARG A 35 7.01 12.93 -9.85
C ARG A 35 8.02 13.92 -9.28
N GLU A 36 7.61 14.81 -8.37
CA GLU A 36 8.52 15.77 -7.75
C GLU A 36 9.50 15.11 -6.79
N ALA A 37 9.07 14.13 -5.99
CA ALA A 37 9.96 13.37 -5.10
C ALA A 37 11.04 12.62 -5.90
N HIS A 38 10.66 11.97 -6.99
CA HIS A 38 11.60 11.21 -7.82
C HIS A 38 12.65 12.06 -8.55
N LYS A 39 12.43 13.37 -8.73
CA LYS A 39 13.49 14.26 -9.27
C LYS A 39 14.73 14.31 -8.38
N ASN A 40 14.56 14.06 -7.09
CA ASN A 40 15.62 14.02 -6.08
C ASN A 40 15.85 12.60 -5.54
N GLU A 41 15.45 11.56 -6.29
CA GLU A 41 15.62 10.14 -5.94
C GLU A 41 14.97 9.73 -4.61
N ILE A 42 13.93 10.45 -4.19
CA ILE A 42 13.26 10.25 -2.90
C ILE A 42 12.25 9.10 -2.97
N LEU A 43 12.37 8.15 -2.04
CA LEU A 43 11.33 7.21 -1.61
C LEU A 43 9.96 7.87 -1.45
N ILE A 44 8.88 7.52 -2.16
CA ILE A 44 7.56 8.10 -1.83
C ILE A 44 6.42 7.10 -1.67
N GLY A 45 5.70 7.24 -0.55
CA GLY A 45 4.49 6.46 -0.31
C GLY A 45 3.33 7.23 0.32
N PHE A 46 2.17 6.59 0.29
CA PHE A 46 0.91 7.24 0.68
C PHE A 46 0.05 6.39 1.64
N ASP A 47 -0.33 6.97 2.77
CA ASP A 47 -1.44 6.49 3.60
C ASP A 47 -2.77 6.86 2.91
N CYS A 48 -3.46 5.83 2.45
CA CYS A 48 -4.71 5.91 1.72
C CYS A 48 -5.92 5.55 2.58
N SER A 49 -5.80 5.58 3.92
CA SER A 49 -6.88 5.24 4.84
C SER A 49 -8.13 6.10 4.64
N HIS A 50 -7.99 7.34 4.18
CA HIS A 50 -9.11 8.25 3.89
C HIS A 50 -9.44 8.40 2.39
N SER A 51 -8.87 7.54 1.54
CA SER A 51 -9.04 7.64 0.09
C SER A 51 -9.36 6.31 -0.60
N ALA A 52 -8.84 5.19 -0.08
CA ALA A 52 -9.07 3.87 -0.66
C ALA A 52 -10.57 3.52 -0.62
N GLY A 53 -11.16 3.26 -1.79
CA GLY A 53 -12.59 2.99 -1.94
C GLY A 53 -13.45 4.21 -2.31
N VAL A 54 -12.92 5.44 -2.21
CA VAL A 54 -13.68 6.67 -2.51
C VAL A 54 -12.96 7.66 -3.43
N VAL A 55 -11.64 7.56 -3.57
CA VAL A 55 -10.84 8.34 -4.52
C VAL A 55 -10.18 7.36 -5.49
N PRO A 56 -10.23 7.60 -6.81
CA PRO A 56 -9.51 6.77 -7.76
C PRO A 56 -8.00 6.97 -7.60
N HIS A 57 -7.26 5.86 -7.54
CA HIS A 57 -5.80 5.85 -7.49
C HIS A 57 -5.25 5.03 -8.64
N SER A 58 -4.16 5.51 -9.26
CA SER A 58 -3.47 4.84 -10.35
C SER A 58 -2.00 4.56 -10.00
N PHE A 59 -1.73 4.05 -8.79
CA PHE A 59 -0.39 3.94 -8.22
C PHE A 59 0.69 3.41 -9.16
N GLY A 60 0.40 2.37 -9.94
CA GLY A 60 1.35 1.81 -10.91
C GLY A 60 1.61 2.72 -12.12
N ASN A 61 0.62 3.49 -12.58
CA ASN A 61 0.79 4.47 -13.65
C ASN A 61 1.48 5.74 -13.14
N ASP A 62 1.23 6.10 -11.89
CA ASP A 62 1.79 7.28 -11.22
C ASP A 62 3.19 6.99 -10.61
N ASP A 63 3.72 5.78 -10.80
CA ASP A 63 4.98 5.25 -10.27
C ASP A 63 5.18 5.37 -8.75
N VAL A 64 4.09 5.42 -7.98
CA VAL A 64 4.15 5.44 -6.50
C VAL A 64 4.98 4.26 -6.00
N ASP A 65 5.89 4.45 -5.03
CA ASP A 65 6.75 3.36 -4.55
C ASP A 65 5.98 2.37 -3.69
N PHE A 66 5.16 2.88 -2.76
CA PHE A 66 4.27 2.07 -1.93
C PHE A 66 3.05 2.86 -1.45
N ALA A 67 1.99 2.17 -1.08
CA ALA A 67 0.83 2.79 -0.42
C ALA A 67 0.21 1.80 0.56
N PHE A 68 -0.50 2.27 1.57
CA PHE A 68 -1.20 1.40 2.50
C PHE A 68 -2.53 2.00 2.96
N TRP A 69 -3.47 1.16 3.36
CA TRP A 69 -4.79 1.61 3.85
C TRP A 69 -5.46 0.55 4.71
N CYS A 70 -6.43 0.97 5.50
CA CYS A 70 -7.29 0.08 6.28
C CYS A 70 -8.49 -0.45 5.47
N GLY A 71 -8.93 -1.68 5.75
CA GLY A 71 -10.14 -2.27 5.17
C GLY A 71 -11.47 -1.87 5.84
N TYR A 72 -11.41 -1.31 7.05
CA TYR A 72 -12.62 -1.08 7.86
C TYR A 72 -13.31 0.28 7.64
N LYS A 73 -12.70 1.20 6.88
CA LYS A 73 -13.30 2.53 6.57
C LYS A 73 -14.18 2.45 5.33
N TYR A 74 -13.83 3.16 4.27
CA TYR A 74 -14.60 3.24 3.02
C TYR A 74 -14.66 1.92 2.23
N LEU A 75 -13.85 0.94 2.61
CA LEU A 75 -13.95 -0.43 2.10
C LEU A 75 -14.95 -1.29 2.89
N ASN A 76 -15.64 -0.76 3.89
CA ASN A 76 -16.74 -1.38 4.64
C ASN A 76 -16.47 -2.83 5.12
N GLY A 77 -15.22 -3.18 5.43
CA GLY A 77 -14.86 -4.52 5.88
C GLY A 77 -15.25 -4.84 7.34
N GLY A 78 -15.72 -3.83 8.08
CA GLY A 78 -16.11 -3.96 9.49
C GLY A 78 -14.92 -4.05 10.47
N PRO A 79 -15.19 -4.07 11.79
CA PRO A 79 -14.16 -4.21 12.82
C PRO A 79 -13.38 -5.51 12.66
N GLY A 80 -12.05 -5.45 12.74
CA GLY A 80 -11.17 -6.60 12.53
C GLY A 80 -10.81 -6.88 11.06
N SER A 81 -11.30 -6.05 10.14
CA SER A 81 -10.84 -6.07 8.74
C SER A 81 -9.35 -5.73 8.64
N PRO A 82 -8.55 -6.48 7.86
CA PRO A 82 -7.14 -6.21 7.70
C PRO A 82 -6.86 -4.89 6.99
N ALA A 83 -5.62 -4.43 7.15
CA ALA A 83 -5.04 -3.40 6.29
C ALA A 83 -4.49 -4.04 5.00
N PHE A 84 -4.14 -3.18 4.06
CA PHE A 84 -3.60 -3.53 2.75
C PHE A 84 -2.33 -2.72 2.50
N ILE A 85 -1.46 -3.28 1.67
CA ILE A 85 -0.28 -2.61 1.15
C ILE A 85 -0.24 -2.79 -0.36
N TYR A 86 0.12 -1.73 -1.06
CA TYR A 86 0.58 -1.71 -2.43
C TYR A 86 2.09 -1.53 -2.41
N ILE A 87 2.80 -2.31 -3.22
CA ILE A 87 4.24 -2.20 -3.44
C ILE A 87 4.44 -2.17 -4.95
N ASN A 88 5.19 -1.18 -5.43
CA ASN A 88 5.52 -1.08 -6.84
C ASN A 88 6.35 -2.30 -7.27
N LYS A 89 6.10 -2.83 -8.47
CA LYS A 89 6.78 -4.01 -9.00
C LYS A 89 8.31 -3.81 -9.07
N LYS A 90 8.78 -2.57 -9.23
CA LYS A 90 10.22 -2.24 -9.22
C LYS A 90 10.92 -2.60 -7.90
N HIS A 91 10.17 -2.76 -6.82
CA HIS A 91 10.68 -3.10 -5.49
C HIS A 91 10.57 -4.58 -5.13
N PHE A 92 10.09 -5.45 -6.03
CA PHE A 92 9.87 -6.88 -5.71
C PHE A 92 11.13 -7.69 -5.42
N GLU A 93 12.32 -7.17 -5.77
CA GLU A 93 13.59 -7.79 -5.39
C GLU A 93 14.04 -7.42 -3.96
N ALA A 94 13.46 -6.38 -3.35
CA ALA A 94 13.76 -6.01 -1.97
C ALA A 94 13.11 -7.01 -1.00
N GLU A 95 13.78 -7.28 0.11
CA GLU A 95 13.27 -8.18 1.15
C GLU A 95 12.72 -7.39 2.35
N PRO A 96 11.65 -7.88 2.99
CA PRO A 96 11.09 -7.23 4.18
C PRO A 96 12.05 -7.40 5.36
N LEU A 97 12.11 -6.37 6.21
CA LEU A 97 12.81 -6.48 7.50
C LEU A 97 12.20 -7.58 8.38
N MET A 98 10.87 -7.73 8.34
CA MET A 98 10.14 -8.77 9.04
C MET A 98 9.66 -9.82 8.04
N ALA A 99 10.49 -10.82 7.80
CA ALA A 99 10.10 -12.00 7.06
C ALA A 99 9.15 -12.88 7.90
N GLY A 100 8.18 -13.49 7.23
CA GLY A 100 7.33 -14.50 7.85
C GLY A 100 6.92 -15.54 6.82
N TRP A 101 6.43 -16.69 7.29
CA TRP A 101 6.17 -17.84 6.43
C TRP A 101 5.13 -17.58 5.34
N PHE A 102 4.24 -16.60 5.53
CA PHE A 102 3.31 -16.18 4.46
C PHE A 102 3.95 -15.30 3.39
N GLY A 103 5.14 -14.75 3.61
CA GLY A 103 5.93 -14.00 2.62
C GLY A 103 6.90 -14.89 1.83
N TYR A 104 6.92 -16.19 2.11
CA TYR A 104 7.70 -17.17 1.38
C TYR A 104 7.08 -17.45 0.00
N LYS A 105 7.90 -17.86 -0.97
CA LYS A 105 7.42 -18.35 -2.28
C LYS A 105 6.26 -19.33 -2.17
N LYS A 106 5.16 -19.03 -2.86
CA LYS A 106 3.89 -19.75 -2.64
C LYS A 106 3.97 -21.24 -2.95
N GLU A 107 4.77 -21.64 -3.93
CA GLU A 107 4.94 -23.03 -4.34
C GLU A 107 5.67 -23.87 -3.29
N LYS A 108 6.44 -23.22 -2.41
CA LYS A 108 7.33 -23.84 -1.44
C LYS A 108 6.98 -23.48 0.02
N GLN A 109 5.90 -22.75 0.23
CA GLN A 109 5.52 -22.17 1.54
C GLN A 109 5.47 -23.22 2.67
N PHE A 110 5.12 -24.47 2.34
CA PHE A 110 4.99 -25.58 3.29
C PHE A 110 6.22 -26.50 3.36
N GLU A 111 7.30 -26.20 2.64
CA GLU A 111 8.57 -26.92 2.79
C GLU A 111 9.22 -26.64 4.16
N MET A 112 8.83 -25.52 4.81
CA MET A 112 9.35 -25.09 6.12
C MET A 112 10.88 -25.02 6.16
N SER A 113 11.49 -24.57 5.05
CA SER A 113 12.92 -24.28 4.96
C SER A 113 13.35 -23.31 6.05
N LEU A 114 14.57 -23.49 6.57
CA LEU A 114 15.21 -22.54 7.48
C LEU A 114 15.75 -21.30 6.74
N GLU A 115 15.99 -21.42 5.43
CA GLU A 115 16.35 -20.31 4.56
C GLU A 115 15.08 -19.66 4.00
N PHE A 116 14.96 -18.34 4.13
CA PHE A 116 13.81 -17.60 3.61
C PHE A 116 13.96 -17.35 2.11
N ASP A 117 13.06 -17.92 1.31
CA ASP A 117 12.96 -17.66 -0.14
C ASP A 117 11.77 -16.70 -0.37
N HIS A 118 12.08 -15.41 -0.51
CA HIS A 118 11.08 -14.35 -0.61
C HIS A 118 10.22 -14.48 -1.87
N GLU A 119 8.92 -14.32 -1.71
CA GLU A 119 7.96 -14.21 -2.81
C GLU A 119 8.15 -12.87 -3.54
N ARG A 120 8.60 -12.90 -4.81
CA ARG A 120 8.89 -11.71 -5.65
C ARG A 120 7.62 -11.02 -6.16
N SER A 121 6.73 -10.69 -5.23
CA SER A 121 5.51 -9.92 -5.41
C SER A 121 5.16 -9.20 -4.11
N ALA A 122 4.13 -8.35 -4.11
CA ALA A 122 3.65 -7.73 -2.86
C ALA A 122 3.27 -8.78 -1.78
N GLY A 123 3.00 -10.02 -2.18
CA GLY A 123 2.77 -11.14 -1.25
C GLY A 123 3.97 -11.44 -0.36
N GLY A 124 5.20 -11.11 -0.78
CA GLY A 124 6.42 -11.32 -0.01
C GLY A 124 6.54 -10.51 1.28
N TRP A 125 5.69 -9.49 1.48
CA TRP A 125 5.60 -8.69 2.71
C TRP A 125 4.56 -9.21 3.71
N GLN A 126 3.90 -10.34 3.41
CA GLN A 126 3.01 -11.00 4.38
C GLN A 126 3.84 -11.73 5.44
N ILE A 127 3.40 -11.69 6.70
CA ILE A 127 4.16 -12.28 7.81
C ILE A 127 3.52 -13.59 8.26
N SER A 128 2.27 -13.52 8.72
CA SER A 128 1.57 -14.64 9.36
C SER A 128 0.37 -15.11 8.53
N SER A 129 -0.27 -16.18 9.00
CA SER A 129 -1.57 -16.59 8.49
C SER A 129 -2.56 -15.43 8.49
N PRO A 130 -3.35 -15.28 7.43
CA PRO A 130 -4.36 -14.25 7.33
C PRO A 130 -5.53 -14.52 8.29
N VAL A 131 -6.12 -13.46 8.82
CA VAL A 131 -7.31 -13.54 9.69
C VAL A 131 -8.55 -13.75 8.80
N ILE A 132 -8.87 -15.02 8.52
CA ILE A 132 -9.93 -15.41 7.55
C ILE A 132 -11.28 -14.77 7.88
N LEU A 133 -11.69 -14.74 9.15
CA LEU A 133 -12.97 -14.14 9.56
C LEU A 133 -13.00 -12.62 9.36
N GLY A 134 -11.88 -11.93 9.57
CA GLY A 134 -11.77 -10.49 9.32
C GLY A 134 -11.71 -10.15 7.83
N LEU A 135 -11.23 -11.08 7.00
CA LEU A 135 -11.20 -10.95 5.54
C LEU A 135 -12.55 -11.20 4.87
N SER A 136 -13.37 -12.10 5.41
CA SER A 136 -14.60 -12.56 4.75
C SER A 136 -15.57 -11.42 4.37
N PRO A 137 -15.82 -10.40 5.22
CA PRO A 137 -16.72 -9.29 4.85
C PRO A 137 -16.19 -8.41 3.71
N LEU A 138 -14.87 -8.32 3.54
CA LEU A 138 -14.26 -7.50 2.49
C LEU A 138 -14.60 -8.01 1.10
N GLU A 139 -14.70 -9.33 0.91
CA GLU A 139 -15.02 -9.88 -0.42
C GLU A 139 -16.38 -9.36 -0.93
N GLY A 140 -17.39 -9.40 -0.07
CA GLY A 140 -18.72 -8.86 -0.38
C GLY A 140 -18.69 -7.35 -0.64
N SER A 141 -17.99 -6.61 0.22
CA SER A 141 -17.87 -5.16 0.10
C SER A 141 -17.14 -4.72 -1.19
N LEU A 142 -16.03 -5.37 -1.53
CA LEU A 142 -15.25 -5.06 -2.73
C LEU A 142 -16.03 -5.37 -4.02
N LYS A 143 -16.80 -6.46 -4.05
CA LYS A 143 -17.71 -6.75 -5.17
C LYS A 143 -18.75 -5.64 -5.33
N ASN A 144 -19.35 -5.15 -4.25
CA ASN A 144 -20.30 -4.04 -4.30
C ASN A 144 -19.64 -2.73 -4.76
N ASN A 145 -18.45 -2.41 -4.25
CA ASN A 145 -17.71 -1.20 -4.63
C ASN A 145 -17.29 -1.17 -6.11
N GLN A 146 -17.15 -2.31 -6.79
CA GLN A 146 -16.97 -2.34 -8.24
C GLN A 146 -18.21 -1.91 -9.02
N HIS A 147 -19.41 -2.09 -8.45
CA HIS A 147 -20.69 -1.72 -9.07
C HIS A 147 -21.08 -0.26 -8.82
N SER A 148 -20.46 0.41 -7.85
CA SER A 148 -20.73 1.82 -7.51
C SER A 148 -19.92 2.83 -8.35
N ARG A 149 -19.18 2.39 -9.37
CA ARG A 149 -18.53 3.27 -10.35
C ARG A 149 -19.54 3.71 -11.42
N TYR A 150 -20.32 4.74 -11.10
CA TYR A 150 -20.88 5.64 -12.12
C TYR A 150 -19.80 6.64 -12.57
#